data_AF-A0A1G7H8V8-F1
#
_entry.id   AF-A0A1G7H8V8-F1
#
_cell.length_a   1.000
_cell.length_b   1.000
_cell.length_c   1.000
_cell.angle_alpha   90.00
_cell.angle_beta   90.00
_cell.angle_gamma   90.00
#
_symmetry.space_group_name_H-M   'P 1'
#
loop_
_entity.id
_entity.type
_entity.pdbx_description
1 polymer ?
#
loop_
_entity_poly.entity_id
_entity_poly.type
_entity_poly.pdbx_seq_one_letter_code
_entity_poly.pdbx_strand_id
1 'polypeptide(L)'
;MPLLLCPHCGVGMREVERRGVLIDVCPQCGGVWLDKGELEKLLAEAKEVERRYEEELEGFYRKEGKPYKKKKGFLEFFDLFD
;
A
#
# COMPACT_ATOMS: atom_id res chain seq x y z
N MET A 1 -13.35 22.35 7.21
CA MET A 1 -14.54 21.80 6.53
C MET A 1 -14.15 21.73 5.06
N PRO A 2 -13.92 20.51 4.54
CA PRO A 2 -15.03 19.67 4.13
C PRO A 2 -15.19 18.44 5.03
N LEU A 3 -16.45 18.08 5.27
CA LEU A 3 -16.84 16.78 5.81
C LEU A 3 -16.86 15.83 4.62
N LEU A 4 -15.71 15.28 4.22
CA LEU A 4 -15.70 14.22 3.21
C LEU A 4 -16.53 13.06 3.79
N LEU A 5 -17.68 12.79 3.20
CA LEU A 5 -18.57 11.72 3.65
C LEU A 5 -18.21 10.45 2.89
N CYS A 6 -18.13 9.34 3.60
CA CYS A 6 -17.91 8.07 2.97
C CYS A 6 -19.07 7.72 2.03
N PRO A 7 -18.83 7.41 0.74
CA PRO A 7 -19.91 7.05 -0.19
C PRO A 7 -20.61 5.73 0.18
N HIS A 8 -19.96 4.88 0.97
CA HIS A 8 -20.51 3.58 1.38
C HIS A 8 -21.40 3.67 2.63
N CYS A 9 -21.07 4.55 3.58
CA CYS A 9 -21.77 4.59 4.89
C CYS A 9 -22.22 5.99 5.33
N GLY A 10 -21.91 7.05 4.58
CA GLY A 10 -22.35 8.42 4.84
C GLY A 10 -21.74 9.09 6.08
N VAL A 11 -20.78 8.44 6.74
CA VAL A 11 -20.07 8.97 7.91
C VAL A 11 -18.90 9.86 7.49
N GLY A 12 -18.63 10.90 8.28
CA GLY A 12 -17.48 11.78 8.10
C GLY A 12 -16.17 11.01 8.21
N MET A 13 -15.32 11.18 7.21
CA MET A 13 -13.97 10.61 7.20
C MET A 13 -13.06 11.36 8.17
N ARG A 14 -12.02 10.66 8.65
CA ARG A 14 -10.96 11.22 9.48
C ARG A 14 -9.68 11.30 8.66
N GLU A 15 -9.11 12.49 8.58
CA GLU A 15 -7.79 12.71 8.00
C GLU A 15 -6.70 12.16 8.94
N VAL A 16 -5.78 11.39 8.39
CA VAL A 16 -4.64 10.80 9.09
C VAL A 16 -3.39 11.00 8.23
N GLU A 17 -2.37 11.63 8.79
CA GLU A 17 -1.07 11.73 8.13
C GLU A 17 -0.26 10.44 8.36
N ARG A 18 0.18 9.80 7.29
CA ARG A 18 1.06 8.63 7.35
C ARG A 18 2.20 8.77 6.38
N ARG A 19 3.43 8.79 6.91
CA ARG A 19 4.68 8.89 6.12
C ARG A 19 4.70 10.08 5.16
N GLY A 20 4.12 11.21 5.59
CA GLY A 20 4.06 12.44 4.80
C GLY A 20 2.99 12.45 3.70
N VAL A 21 2.04 11.52 3.74
CA VAL A 21 0.85 11.48 2.89
C VAL A 21 -0.38 11.66 3.76
N LEU A 22 -1.29 12.55 3.36
CA LEU A 22 -2.56 12.75 4.05
C LEU A 22 -3.56 11.72 3.52
N ILE A 23 -4.22 11.00 4.42
CA ILE A 23 -5.12 9.91 4.04
C ILE A 23 -6.43 10.07 4.78
N ASP A 24 -7.54 10.08 4.05
CA ASP A 24 -8.87 10.10 4.62
C ASP A 24 -9.38 8.68 4.86
N VAL A 25 -9.64 8.34 6.12
CA VAL A 25 -10.09 7.00 6.52
C VAL A 25 -11.48 7.07 7.12
N CYS A 26 -12.39 6.24 6.61
CA CYS A 26 -13.70 6.04 7.21
C CYS A 26 -13.59 5.13 8.43
N PRO A 27 -14.00 5.58 9.63
CA PRO A 27 -13.90 4.77 10.85
C PRO A 27 -14.90 3.60 10.90
N GLN A 28 -15.93 3.61 10.06
CA GLN A 28 -17.00 2.59 10.09
C GLN A 28 -16.76 1.44 9.10
N CYS A 29 -16.44 1.75 7.84
CA CYS A 29 -16.20 0.72 6.81
C CYS A 29 -14.71 0.46 6.52
N GLY A 30 -13.80 1.29 7.05
CA GLY A 30 -12.37 1.22 6.73
C GLY A 30 -12.02 1.67 5.31
N GLY A 31 -12.96 2.29 4.58
CA GLY A 31 -12.70 2.86 3.26
C GLY A 31 -11.65 3.96 3.35
N VAL A 32 -10.71 3.94 2.40
CA VAL A 32 -9.59 4.87 2.32
C VAL A 32 -9.75 5.74 1.07
N TRP A 33 -9.59 7.05 1.23
CA TRP A 33 -9.59 8.03 0.16
C TRP A 33 -8.22 8.68 0.08
N LEU A 34 -7.69 8.78 -1.14
CA LEU A 34 -6.36 9.28 -1.46
C LEU A 34 -6.49 10.23 -2.65
N ASP A 35 -5.74 11.33 -2.63
CA ASP A 35 -5.72 12.27 -3.75
C ASP A 35 -4.82 11.76 -4.90
N LYS A 36 -5.05 12.33 -6.09
CA LYS A 36 -4.25 12.04 -7.28
C LYS A 36 -2.79 12.46 -7.04
N GLY A 37 -1.87 11.50 -7.06
CA GLY A 37 -0.43 11.70 -6.83
C GLY A 37 0.04 11.29 -5.43
N GLU A 38 -0.85 11.16 -4.46
CA GLU A 38 -0.53 10.56 -3.15
C GLU A 38 -0.42 9.04 -3.23
N LEU A 39 -1.33 8.41 -3.98
CA LEU A 39 -1.31 6.98 -4.24
C LEU A 39 0.01 6.55 -4.91
N GLU A 40 0.50 7.32 -5.88
CA GLU A 40 1.74 7.02 -6.61
C GLU A 40 2.95 7.00 -5.66
N LYS A 41 3.02 7.93 -4.69
CA LYS A 41 4.09 7.96 -3.68
C LYS A 41 4.03 6.75 -2.77
N LEU A 42 2.84 6.38 -2.28
CA LEU A 42 2.66 5.20 -1.43
C LEU A 42 3.00 3.91 -2.17
N LEU A 43 2.64 3.81 -3.45
CA LEU A 43 2.97 2.67 -4.30
C LEU A 43 4.48 2.58 -4.55
N ALA A 44 5.14 3.69 -4.86
CA ALA A 44 6.59 3.71 -5.05
C ALA A 44 7.32 3.26 -3.78
N GLU A 45 6.94 3.78 -2.62
CA GLU A 45 7.51 3.37 -1.33
C GLU A 45 7.24 1.88 -1.03
N ALA A 46 6.03 1.40 -1.30
CA ALA A 46 5.69 -0.02 -1.12
C ALA A 46 6.54 -0.93 -2.01
N LYS A 47 6.78 -0.55 -3.28
CA LYS A 47 7.65 -1.31 -4.21
C LYS A 47 9.09 -1.36 -3.70
N GLU A 48 9.61 -0.25 -3.16
CA GLU A 48 10.96 -0.22 -2.60
C GLU A 48 11.12 -1.13 -1.39
N VAL A 49 10.14 -1.08 -0.47
CA VAL A 49 10.11 -1.96 0.71
C VAL A 49 10.04 -3.42 0.29
N GLU A 50 9.15 -3.78 -0.64
CA GLU A 50 9.02 -5.15 -1.15
C GLU A 50 10.31 -5.65 -1.79
N ARG A 51 10.94 -4.84 -2.66
CA ARG A 51 12.23 -5.18 -3.29
C ARG A 51 13.30 -5.45 -2.25
N ARG A 52 13.42 -4.61 -1.22
CA ARG A 52 14.42 -4.79 -0.17
C ARG A 52 14.21 -6.09 0.61
N TYR A 53 12.96 -6.36 1.02
CA TYR A 53 12.65 -7.61 1.72
C TYR A 53 12.95 -8.84 0.85
N GLU A 54 12.69 -8.75 -0.45
CA GLU A 54 13.00 -9.82 -1.39
C GLU A 54 14.51 -10.06 -1.54
N GLU A 55 15.30 -9.01 -1.67
CA GLU A 55 16.77 -9.11 -1.72
C GLU A 55 17.34 -9.76 -0.44
N GLU A 56 16.81 -9.36 0.72
CA GLU A 56 17.18 -9.93 2.02
C GLU A 56 16.81 -11.44 2.10
N LEU A 57 15.60 -11.81 1.67
CA LEU A 57 15.15 -13.20 1.60
C LEU A 57 15.98 -14.03 0.63
N GLU A 58 16.23 -13.54 -0.57
CA GLU A 58 17.02 -14.24 -1.58
C GLU A 58 18.44 -14.49 -1.06
N GLY A 59 19.04 -13.49 -0.42
CA GLY A 59 20.34 -13.62 0.23
C GLY A 59 20.37 -14.70 1.31
N PHE A 60 19.31 -14.80 2.12
CA PHE A 60 19.16 -15.83 3.15
C PHE A 60 19.06 -17.24 2.54
N TYR A 61 18.12 -17.45 1.60
CA TYR A 61 17.91 -18.76 0.96
C TYR A 61 19.14 -19.21 0.15
N ARG A 62 19.84 -18.28 -0.50
CA ARG A 62 21.09 -18.54 -1.21
C ARG A 62 22.19 -19.04 -0.26
N LYS A 63 22.32 -18.44 0.93
CA LYS A 63 23.27 -18.91 1.97
C LYS A 63 22.92 -20.31 2.48
N GLU A 64 21.64 -20.64 2.55
CA GLU A 64 21.18 -22.00 2.91
C GLU A 64 21.26 -23.01 1.75
N GLY A 65 21.69 -22.60 0.55
CA GLY A 65 21.75 -23.47 -0.64
C GLY A 65 20.39 -23.87 -1.20
N LYS A 66 19.31 -23.19 -0.80
CA LYS A 66 17.94 -23.48 -1.24
C LYS A 66 17.51 -22.48 -2.33
N PRO A 67 16.83 -22.91 -3.40
CA PRO A 67 16.30 -21.98 -4.39
C PRO A 67 15.09 -21.22 -3.82
N TYR A 68 15.18 -19.89 -3.76
CA TYR A 68 14.03 -19.02 -3.48
C TYR A 68 13.11 -18.96 -4.70
N LYS A 69 11.80 -19.09 -4.50
CA LYS A 69 10.79 -18.95 -5.56
C LYS A 69 9.93 -17.73 -5.28
N LYS A 70 10.17 -16.64 -6.04
CA LYS A 70 9.36 -15.44 -6.00
C LYS A 70 7.90 -15.77 -6.30
N LYS A 71 6.99 -15.38 -5.41
CA LYS A 71 5.55 -15.38 -5.68
C LYS A 71 5.15 -13.99 -6.16
N LYS A 72 4.11 -13.89 -7.00
CA LYS A 72 3.57 -12.59 -7.42
C LYS A 72 3.13 -11.81 -6.19
N GLY A 73 3.70 -10.62 -6.01
CA GLY A 73 3.37 -9.70 -4.94
C GLY A 73 1.96 -9.13 -5.08
N PHE A 74 1.45 -8.55 -4.01
CA PHE A 74 0.14 -7.87 -4.03
C PHE A 74 0.13 -6.68 -4.99
N LEU A 75 1.25 -5.96 -5.14
CA LEU A 75 1.36 -4.83 -6.07
C LEU A 75 1.45 -5.26 -7.54
N GLU A 76 2.14 -6.37 -7.83
CA GLU A 76 2.17 -6.97 -9.18
C GLU A 76 0.79 -7.43 -9.65
N PHE A 77 -0.11 -7.76 -8.72
CA PHE A 77 -1.51 -8.04 -9.03
C PHE A 77 -2.30 -6.76 -9.34
N PHE A 78 -2.01 -5.66 -8.65
CA PHE A 78 -2.65 -4.37 -8.89
C PHE A 78 -2.24 -3.77 -10.25
N ASP A 79 -0.96 -3.89 -10.63
CA ASP A 79 -0.45 -3.51 -11.97
C ASP A 79 -1.05 -4.36 -13.12
N LEU A 80 -1.67 -5.52 -12.83
CA LEU A 80 -2.28 -6.41 -13.84
C LEU A 80 -3.76 -6.08 -14.13
N PHE A 81 -4.40 -5.31 -13.26
CA PHE A 81 -5.84 -5.00 -13.32
C PHE A 81 -6.15 -3.55 -13.75
N ASP A 82 -5.11 -2.79 -14.12
CA ASP A 82 -5.23 -1.59 -14.98
C ASP A 82 -5.45 -2.01 -16.44
#